data_AF-A0A9X9F5X8-F1
#
_entry.id   AF-A0A9X9F5X8-F1
#
_cell.length_a   1.000
_cell.length_b   1.000
_cell.length_c   1.000
_cell.angle_alpha   90.00
_cell.angle_beta   90.00
_cell.angle_gamma   90.00
#
_symmetry.space_group_name_H-M   'P 1'
#
loop_
_entity.id
_entity.type
_entity.pdbx_description
1 polymer ?
#
loop_
_entity_poly.entity_id
_entity_poly.type
_entity_poly.pdbx_seq_one_letter_code
_entity_poly.pdbx_strand_id
1 'polypeptide(L)'
;MELFQLPKAFLQMNTIFISILIEALPFVLIGVFISGFIQMFVTEDMVAKWMPKNRFLSVLLATFLGMLFPGCECGIVPIVRRLIGKGVPPYAGIAF
;
A
#
# COMPACT_ATOMS: atom_id res chain seq x y z
N MET A 1 2.67 -37.71 31.42
CA MET A 1 2.19 -36.45 32.04
C MET A 1 1.76 -35.55 30.90
N GLU A 2 0.60 -35.87 30.35
CA GLU A 2 0.02 -35.32 29.13
C GLU A 2 -1.12 -34.37 29.52
N LEU A 3 -0.81 -33.12 29.85
CA LEU A 3 -1.82 -32.21 30.42
C LEU A 3 -1.80 -30.77 29.87
N PHE A 4 -1.40 -30.55 28.61
CA PHE A 4 -1.82 -29.37 27.85
C PHE A 4 -1.60 -29.55 26.34
N GLN A 5 -2.41 -30.40 25.68
CA GLN A 5 -2.59 -30.31 24.23
C GLN A 5 -3.39 -29.03 23.91
N LEU A 6 -2.78 -27.85 24.11
CA LEU A 6 -3.19 -26.72 23.30
C LEU A 6 -2.87 -27.13 21.86
N PRO A 7 -3.78 -27.03 20.88
CA PRO A 7 -3.52 -27.53 19.53
C PRO A 7 -2.23 -26.87 19.08
N LYS A 8 -1.17 -27.63 18.78
CA LYS A 8 0.10 -27.04 18.31
C LYS A 8 -0.15 -26.10 17.12
N ALA A 9 -1.18 -26.42 16.34
CA ALA A 9 -1.79 -25.56 15.32
C ALA A 9 -2.18 -24.15 15.81
N PHE A 10 -2.76 -24.02 17.01
CA PHE A 10 -3.18 -22.73 17.58
C PHE A 10 -1.98 -21.84 17.98
N LEU A 11 -0.94 -22.44 18.58
CA LEU A 11 0.30 -21.70 18.88
C LEU A 11 1.02 -21.29 17.60
N GLN A 12 1.09 -22.18 16.62
CA GLN A 12 1.72 -21.90 15.33
C GLN A 12 0.98 -20.81 14.55
N MET A 13 -0.36 -20.82 14.57
CA MET A 13 -1.19 -19.77 13.99
C MET A 13 -0.94 -18.41 14.65
N ASN A 14 -0.86 -18.38 15.99
CA ASN A 14 -0.59 -17.16 16.74
C ASN A 14 0.81 -16.60 16.43
N THR A 15 1.84 -17.45 16.38
CA THR A 15 3.20 -17.04 16.03
C THR A 15 3.27 -16.44 14.62
N ILE A 16 2.64 -17.08 13.63
CA ILE A 16 2.62 -16.57 12.24
C ILE A 16 1.89 -15.22 12.18
N PHE A 17 0.73 -15.11 12.85
CA PHE A 17 -0.07 -13.88 12.86
C PHE A 17 0.71 -12.70 13.49
N ILE A 18 1.30 -12.91 14.66
CA ILE A 18 2.13 -11.90 15.33
C ILE A 18 3.34 -11.51 14.46
N SER A 19 3.96 -12.48 13.78
CA SER A 19 5.11 -12.20 12.91
C SER A 19 4.73 -11.31 11.72
N ILE A 20 3.60 -11.59 11.05
CA ILE A 20 3.10 -10.76 9.94
C ILE A 20 2.73 -9.37 10.43
N LEU A 21 2.11 -9.25 11.62
CA LEU A 21 1.77 -7.94 12.18
C LEU A 21 3.01 -7.10 12.49
N ILE A 22 4.00 -7.68 13.15
CA ILE A 22 5.25 -6.97 13.49
C ILE A 22 6.00 -6.54 12.22
N GLU A 23 5.96 -7.35 11.16
CA GLU A 23 6.56 -6.99 9.87
C GLU A 23 5.73 -5.91 9.14
N ALA A 24 4.41 -6.04 9.07
CA ALA A 24 3.55 -5.12 8.33
C ALA A 24 3.43 -3.73 9.00
N LEU A 25 3.43 -3.67 10.33
CA LEU A 25 3.29 -2.41 11.09
C LEU A 25 4.27 -1.30 10.67
N PRO A 26 5.61 -1.53 10.61
CA PRO A 26 6.54 -0.50 10.18
C PRO A 26 6.31 -0.07 8.73
N PHE A 27 6.01 -0.99 7.81
CA PHE A 27 5.73 -0.65 6.41
C PHE A 27 4.45 0.17 6.26
N VAL A 28 3.38 -0.20 6.96
CA VAL A 28 2.12 0.56 6.97
C VAL A 28 2.34 1.94 7.58
N LEU A 29 3.08 2.05 8.68
CA LEU A 29 3.38 3.33 9.32
C LEU A 29 4.13 4.27 8.36
N ILE A 30 5.15 3.76 7.67
CA ILE A 30 5.87 4.50 6.63
C ILE A 30 4.93 4.89 5.49
N GLY A 31 4.09 3.97 5.00
CA GLY A 31 3.11 4.24 3.95
C GLY A 31 2.11 5.34 4.33
N VAL A 32 1.65 5.35 5.57
CA VAL A 32 0.78 6.41 6.11
C VAL A 32 1.53 7.74 6.18
N PHE A 33 2.79 7.75 6.65
CA PHE A 33 3.59 8.96 6.70
C PHE A 33 3.78 9.56 5.30
N ILE A 34 4.15 8.73 4.33
CA ILE A 34 4.31 9.13 2.92
C ILE A 34 2.98 9.61 2.34
N SER A 35 1.86 8.95 2.66
CA SER A 35 0.53 9.41 2.23
C SER A 35 0.18 10.80 2.77
N GLY A 36 0.62 11.12 3.99
CA GLY A 36 0.49 12.46 4.59
C GLY A 36 1.34 13.50 3.85
N PHE A 37 2.58 13.15 3.49
CA PHE A 37 3.42 13.99 2.63
C PHE A 37 2.77 14.23 1.27
N ILE A 38 2.34 13.17 0.59
CA ILE A 38 1.63 13.26 -0.70
C ILE A 38 0.40 14.16 -0.55
N GLN A 39 -0.35 14.04 0.55
CA GLN A 39 -1.52 14.87 0.77
C GLN A 39 -1.20 16.37 0.84
N MET A 40 -0.07 16.75 1.43
CA MET A 40 0.38 18.14 1.56
C MET A 40 1.03 18.67 0.28
N PHE A 41 1.83 17.85 -0.41
CA PHE A 41 2.61 18.26 -1.58
C PHE A 41 1.89 18.07 -2.92
N VAL A 42 0.92 17.15 -3.01
CA VAL A 42 0.21 16.84 -4.25
C VAL A 42 -1.19 17.45 -4.23
N THR A 43 -1.45 18.36 -5.16
CA THR A 43 -2.78 18.96 -5.39
C THR A 43 -3.50 18.25 -6.54
N GLU A 44 -4.83 18.41 -6.58
CA GLU A 44 -5.67 17.80 -7.63
C GLU A 44 -5.32 18.33 -9.02
N ASP A 45 -4.95 19.62 -9.14
CA ASP A 45 -4.50 20.22 -10.40
C ASP A 45 -3.17 19.61 -10.90
N MET A 46 -2.24 19.30 -10.00
CA MET A 46 -0.98 18.65 -10.36
C MET A 46 -1.24 17.23 -10.90
N VAL A 47 -2.12 16.49 -10.23
CA VAL A 47 -2.53 15.15 -10.66
C VAL A 47 -3.21 15.20 -12.02
N ALA A 48 -4.14 16.14 -12.23
CA ALA A 48 -4.83 16.32 -13.50
C ALA A 48 -3.89 16.72 -14.66
N LYS A 49 -2.82 17.47 -14.35
CA LYS A 49 -1.83 17.90 -15.35
C LYS A 49 -0.78 16.84 -15.69
N TRP A 50 -0.33 16.08 -14.69
CA TRP A 50 0.69 15.05 -14.86
C TRP A 50 0.12 13.76 -15.44
N MET A 51 -1.14 13.48 -15.17
CA MET A 51 -1.73 12.22 -15.55
C MET A 51 -2.29 12.28 -16.97
N PRO A 52 -1.82 11.42 -17.87
CA PRO A 52 -2.22 11.47 -19.26
C PRO A 52 -3.68 11.03 -19.43
N LYS A 53 -4.39 11.69 -20.35
CA LYS A 53 -5.77 11.32 -20.73
C LYS A 53 -5.88 9.91 -21.32
N ASN A 54 -4.78 9.38 -21.87
CA ASN A 54 -4.77 8.04 -22.47
C ASN A 54 -4.59 6.97 -21.38
N ARG A 55 -5.53 6.02 -21.31
CA ARG A 55 -5.55 4.98 -20.26
C ARG A 55 -4.28 4.16 -20.22
N PHE A 56 -3.76 3.76 -21.38
CA PHE A 56 -2.56 2.92 -21.47
C PHE A 56 -1.32 3.62 -20.91
N LEU A 57 -1.17 4.92 -21.22
CA LEU A 57 -0.05 5.73 -20.73
C LEU A 57 -0.16 6.01 -19.22
N SER A 58 -1.39 6.15 -18.71
CA SER A 58 -1.66 6.38 -17.30
C SER A 58 -1.32 5.15 -16.46
N VAL A 59 -1.67 3.96 -16.96
CA VAL A 59 -1.28 2.68 -16.35
C VAL A 59 0.24 2.51 -16.35
N LEU A 60 0.91 2.75 -17.48
CA LEU A 60 2.38 2.67 -17.56
C LEU A 60 3.08 3.60 -16.56
N LEU A 61 2.62 4.85 -16.45
CA LEU A 61 3.17 5.79 -15.47
C LEU A 61 2.92 5.33 -14.04
N ALA A 62 1.72 4.85 -13.72
CA ALA A 62 1.41 4.34 -12.40
C ALA A 62 2.28 3.14 -12.04
N THR A 63 2.44 2.18 -12.95
CA THR A 63 3.32 1.03 -12.74
C THR A 63 4.79 1.42 -12.60
N PHE A 64 5.25 2.43 -13.35
CA PHE A 64 6.61 2.93 -13.21
C PHE A 64 6.83 3.63 -11.86
N LEU A 65 5.85 4.40 -11.39
CA LEU A 65 5.88 5.02 -10.07
C LEU A 65 5.81 3.97 -8.95
N GLY A 66 4.99 2.94 -9.11
CA GLY A 66 4.90 1.78 -8.21
C GLY A 66 6.19 0.98 -8.13
N MET A 67 6.83 0.73 -9.27
CA MET A 67 8.14 0.08 -9.34
C MET A 67 9.22 0.88 -8.60
N LEU A 68 9.17 2.21 -8.66
CA LEU A 68 10.08 3.09 -7.93
C LEU A 68 9.77 3.14 -6.43
N PHE A 69 8.56 2.74 -6.02
CA PHE A 69 8.12 2.68 -4.63
C PHE A 69 8.18 1.24 -4.10
N PRO A 70 9.36 0.73 -3.70
CA PRO A 70 9.47 -0.59 -3.11
C PRO A 70 8.75 -0.62 -1.76
N GLY A 71 7.74 -1.48 -1.64
CA GLY A 71 7.00 -1.69 -0.40
C GLY A 71 6.32 -3.05 -0.43
N CYS A 72 5.92 -3.54 0.74
CA CYS A 72 4.99 -4.67 0.81
C CYS A 72 3.59 -4.21 0.38
N GLU A 73 2.75 -5.15 -0.08
CA GLU A 73 1.39 -4.84 -0.50
C GLU A 73 0.57 -4.08 0.57
N CYS A 74 0.89 -4.29 1.86
CA CYS A 74 0.26 -3.59 2.98
C CYS A 74 0.62 -2.09 3.03
N GLY A 75 1.83 -1.71 2.66
CA GLY A 75 2.34 -0.35 2.76
C GLY A 75 1.88 0.56 1.61
N ILE A 76 1.62 -0.01 0.44
CA ILE A 76 1.25 0.77 -0.75
C ILE A 76 -0.24 1.15 -0.78
N VAL A 77 -1.10 0.35 -0.14
CA VAL A 77 -2.55 0.59 -0.02
C VAL A 77 -2.91 1.99 0.49
N PRO A 78 -2.36 2.51 1.61
CA PRO A 78 -2.67 3.86 2.08
C PRO A 78 -2.20 4.95 1.10
N ILE A 79 -1.05 4.75 0.44
CA ILE A 79 -0.49 5.68 -0.55
C ILE A 79 -1.43 5.80 -1.75
N VAL A 80 -1.76 4.65 -2.37
CA VAL A 80 -2.61 4.57 -3.56
C VAL A 80 -4.01 5.11 -3.26
N ARG A 81 -4.59 4.75 -2.12
CA ARG A 81 -5.90 5.29 -1.71
C ARG A 81 -5.87 6.82 -1.63
N ARG A 82 -4.80 7.41 -1.12
CA ARG A 82 -4.69 8.87 -1.03
C ARG A 82 -4.56 9.52 -2.40
N LEU A 83 -3.77 8.93 -3.30
CA LEU A 83 -3.61 9.38 -4.67
C LEU A 83 -4.91 9.31 -5.47
N ILE A 84 -5.67 8.21 -5.35
CA ILE A 84 -7.00 8.08 -5.97
C ILE A 84 -7.94 9.16 -5.44
N GLY A 85 -7.94 9.40 -4.12
CA GLY A 85 -8.72 10.48 -3.51
C GLY A 85 -8.30 11.90 -3.90
N LYS A 86 -7.21 12.07 -4.67
CA LYS A 86 -6.73 13.36 -5.23
C LYS A 86 -6.92 13.44 -6.75
N GLY A 87 -7.60 12.47 -7.36
CA GLY A 87 -7.94 12.49 -8.80
C GLY A 87 -7.24 11.44 -9.66
N VAL A 88 -6.38 10.58 -9.10
CA VAL A 88 -5.84 9.41 -9.83
C VAL A 88 -6.98 8.46 -10.20
N PRO A 89 -7.17 8.12 -11.49
CA PRO A 89 -8.23 7.23 -11.87
C PRO A 89 -7.93 5.85 -11.29
N PRO A 90 -8.95 5.14 -10.79
CA PRO A 90 -8.76 3.89 -10.05
C PRO A 90 -8.07 2.81 -10.88
N TYR A 91 -8.25 2.79 -12.21
CA TYR A 91 -7.55 1.85 -13.09
C TYR A 91 -6.03 2.07 -13.13
N ALA A 92 -5.55 3.30 -12.95
CA ALA A 92 -4.13 3.59 -12.85
C ALA A 92 -3.65 3.32 -11.42
N GLY A 93 -4.45 3.68 -10.41
CA GLY A 93 -4.12 3.38 -9.02
C GLY A 93 -3.96 1.88 -8.71
N ILE A 94 -4.75 1.00 -9.35
CA ILE A 94 -4.61 -0.47 -9.21
C ILE A 94 -3.31 -0.99 -9.86
N ALA A 95 -2.76 -0.25 -10.83
CA ALA A 95 -1.54 -0.62 -11.53
C ALA A 95 -0.25 -0.11 -10.85
N PHE A 96 -0.42 0.68 -9.79
CA PHE A 96 0.64 1.21 -8.92
C PHE A 96 1.10 0.11 -7.97
#